data_AF-A4CB87-F1
#
_entry.id   AF-A4CB87-F1
#
_cell.length_a   1.000
_cell.length_b   1.000
_cell.length_c   1.000
_cell.angle_alpha   90.00
_cell.angle_beta   90.00
_cell.angle_gamma   90.00
#
_symmetry.space_group_name_H-M   'P 1'
#
loop_
_entity.id
_entity.type
_entity.pdbx_description
1 polymer ?
#
loop_
_entity_poly.entity_id
_entity_poly.type
_entity_poly.pdbx_seq_one_letter_code
_entity_poly.pdbx_strand_id
1 'polypeptide(L)'
;MKNYVPHPRYGSQPITSGHVYSKDEIESAHWRYASLKYFPETAIPAEAEKQNYAEYSRKLYVDIEESCKGCQREFIFFALEQKYWFEELKFWVDSHCIKCINCRKRDFEIKQMQVKYSNLVSKMDRTAEETQIVKAIGQELFELGYIKNINKLNKIS
;
A
#
# COMPACT_ATOMS: atom_id res chain seq x y z
N MET A 1 -20.30 -8.08 -13.30
CA MET A 1 -18.90 -8.13 -12.83
C MET A 1 -18.71 -7.08 -11.74
N LYS A 2 -17.99 -7.40 -10.67
CA LYS A 2 -17.71 -6.47 -9.56
C LYS A 2 -16.70 -5.41 -10.03
N ASN A 3 -16.90 -4.15 -9.63
CA ASN A 3 -16.09 -3.01 -10.10
C ASN A 3 -14.92 -2.71 -9.15
N TYR A 4 -13.86 -3.52 -9.21
CA TYR A 4 -12.66 -3.32 -8.39
C TYR A 4 -11.90 -2.04 -8.77
N VAL A 5 -11.22 -1.43 -7.79
CA VAL A 5 -10.29 -0.34 -8.07
C VAL A 5 -9.20 -0.82 -9.04
N PRO A 6 -8.99 -0.15 -10.18
CA PRO A 6 -7.99 -0.56 -11.17
C PRO A 6 -6.57 -0.39 -10.62
N HIS A 7 -5.79 -1.46 -10.68
CA HIS A 7 -4.36 -1.44 -10.43
C HIS A 7 -3.61 -1.02 -11.70
N PRO A 8 -2.66 -0.07 -11.62
CA PRO A 8 -1.97 0.48 -12.80
C PRO A 8 -1.18 -0.56 -13.60
N ARG A 9 -0.77 -1.66 -12.96
CA ARG A 9 -0.01 -2.75 -13.61
C ARG A 9 -0.86 -3.98 -13.94
N TYR A 10 -1.91 -4.24 -13.16
CA TYR A 10 -2.61 -5.53 -13.17
C TYR A 10 -4.08 -5.41 -13.60
N GLY A 11 -4.56 -4.18 -13.86
CA GLY A 11 -5.94 -3.95 -14.23
C GLY A 11 -6.90 -4.11 -13.05
N SER A 12 -8.14 -4.48 -13.34
CA SER A 12 -9.24 -4.54 -12.36
C SER A 12 -9.89 -5.92 -12.26
N GLN A 13 -9.28 -6.96 -12.85
CA GLN A 13 -9.81 -8.33 -12.86
C GLN A 13 -8.75 -9.31 -12.39
N PRO A 14 -9.13 -10.44 -11.78
CA PRO A 14 -8.18 -11.48 -11.39
C PRO A 14 -7.34 -11.96 -12.58
N ILE A 15 -6.07 -12.28 -12.34
CA ILE A 15 -5.13 -12.72 -13.40
C ILE A 15 -4.90 -14.23 -13.26
N THR A 16 -5.51 -15.01 -14.15
CA THR A 16 -5.28 -16.46 -14.22
C THR A 16 -3.82 -16.77 -14.49
N SER A 17 -3.24 -17.69 -13.72
CA SER A 17 -1.81 -18.00 -13.77
C SER A 17 -1.46 -19.21 -14.65
N GLY A 18 -2.45 -20.05 -14.95
CA GLY A 18 -2.24 -21.34 -15.65
C GLY A 18 -1.72 -22.46 -14.74
N HIS A 19 -1.43 -22.18 -13.46
CA HIS A 19 -1.13 -23.22 -12.47
C HIS A 19 -2.41 -23.83 -11.93
N VAL A 20 -2.34 -25.11 -11.55
CA VAL A 20 -3.45 -25.84 -10.93
C VAL A 20 -3.02 -26.25 -9.54
N TYR A 21 -3.70 -25.70 -8.54
CA TYR A 21 -3.56 -26.07 -7.14
C TYR A 21 -4.93 -26.39 -6.58
N SER A 22 -4.99 -27.40 -5.71
CA SER A 22 -6.19 -27.71 -4.94
C SER A 22 -6.51 -26.61 -3.93
N LYS A 23 -7.76 -26.59 -3.48
CA LYS A 23 -8.18 -25.66 -2.43
C LYS A 23 -7.35 -25.83 -1.15
N ASP A 24 -7.08 -27.08 -0.76
CA ASP A 24 -6.32 -27.40 0.45
C ASP A 24 -4.85 -26.95 0.35
N GLU A 25 -4.23 -27.09 -0.82
CA GLU A 25 -2.87 -26.57 -1.06
C GLU A 25 -2.82 -25.05 -0.92
N ILE A 26 -3.83 -24.34 -1.43
CA ILE A 26 -3.93 -22.89 -1.27
C ILE A 26 -4.16 -22.55 0.20
N GLU A 27 -5.21 -23.07 0.84
CA GLU A 27 -5.56 -22.69 2.21
C GLU A 27 -4.47 -23.03 3.24
N SER A 28 -3.67 -24.07 2.99
CA SER A 28 -2.50 -24.42 3.81
C SER A 28 -1.22 -23.61 3.47
N ALA A 29 -1.22 -22.83 2.39
CA ALA A 29 -0.06 -22.03 1.99
C ALA A 29 0.16 -20.79 2.87
N HIS A 30 -0.88 -20.34 3.58
CA HIS A 30 -0.80 -19.25 4.56
C HIS A 30 -2.02 -19.27 5.49
N TRP A 31 -1.79 -19.07 6.80
CA TRP A 31 -2.82 -19.20 7.85
C TRP A 31 -4.10 -18.39 7.61
N ARG A 32 -4.01 -17.27 6.90
CA ARG A 32 -5.16 -16.37 6.63
C ARG A 32 -6.04 -16.82 5.47
N TYR A 33 -5.56 -17.64 4.53
CA TYR A 33 -6.24 -17.85 3.25
C TYR A 33 -7.62 -18.50 3.38
N ALA A 34 -7.80 -19.44 4.32
CA ALA A 34 -9.09 -20.08 4.59
C ALA A 34 -10.19 -19.10 5.03
N SER A 35 -9.83 -17.90 5.51
CA SER A 35 -10.77 -16.87 5.98
C SER A 35 -11.08 -15.79 4.94
N LEU A 36 -10.43 -15.84 3.77
CA LEU A 36 -10.47 -14.77 2.77
C LEU A 36 -11.25 -15.18 1.53
N LYS A 37 -11.74 -14.17 0.82
CA LYS A 37 -12.21 -14.35 -0.54
C LYS A 37 -11.03 -14.18 -1.49
N TYR A 38 -10.67 -15.26 -2.18
CA TYR A 38 -9.59 -15.30 -3.14
C TYR A 38 -10.03 -16.01 -4.43
N PHE A 39 -9.19 -15.92 -5.46
CA PHE A 39 -9.43 -16.52 -6.78
C PHE A 39 -8.43 -17.66 -7.01
N PRO A 40 -8.83 -18.94 -6.85
CA PRO A 40 -7.92 -20.09 -6.90
C PRO A 40 -7.10 -20.19 -8.19
N GLU A 41 -7.70 -19.84 -9.33
CA GLU A 41 -7.10 -19.89 -10.68
C GLU A 41 -5.94 -18.91 -10.89
N THR A 42 -5.72 -18.01 -9.95
CA THR A 42 -4.66 -16.98 -9.97
C THR A 42 -3.43 -17.40 -9.16
N ALA A 43 -3.48 -18.58 -8.55
CA ALA A 43 -2.43 -19.06 -7.67
C ALA A 43 -1.07 -19.15 -8.37
N ILE A 44 -0.02 -18.61 -7.76
CA ILE A 44 1.37 -18.70 -8.23
C ILE A 44 2.29 -19.19 -7.11
N PRO A 45 3.39 -19.88 -7.45
CA PRO A 45 4.37 -20.32 -6.46
C PRO A 45 5.13 -19.14 -5.84
N ALA A 46 5.43 -19.28 -4.55
CA ALA A 46 6.27 -18.36 -3.81
C ALA A 46 7.69 -18.90 -3.63
N GLU A 47 8.67 -18.02 -3.50
CA GLU A 47 10.07 -18.36 -3.24
C GLU A 47 10.39 -18.05 -1.78
N ALA A 48 10.24 -19.05 -0.92
CA ALA A 48 10.38 -18.90 0.54
C ALA A 48 11.72 -18.28 0.96
N GLU A 49 12.82 -18.62 0.28
CA GLU A 49 14.16 -18.09 0.56
C GLU A 49 14.27 -16.57 0.34
N LYS A 50 13.36 -15.98 -0.44
CA LYS A 50 13.32 -14.54 -0.68
C LYS A 50 12.44 -13.81 0.33
N GLN A 51 11.74 -14.49 1.23
CA GLN A 51 10.76 -13.86 2.12
C GLN A 51 11.36 -13.50 3.49
N ASN A 52 10.78 -12.47 4.12
CA ASN A 52 10.99 -12.18 5.55
C ASN A 52 9.84 -12.78 6.37
N TYR A 53 10.12 -13.79 7.20
CA TYR A 53 9.13 -14.48 8.02
C TYR A 53 9.73 -14.88 9.37
N ALA A 54 8.87 -14.99 10.39
CA ALA A 54 9.30 -15.37 11.74
C ALA A 54 9.30 -16.89 11.91
N GLU A 55 8.20 -17.55 11.53
CA GLU A 55 8.01 -18.99 11.74
C GLU A 55 7.74 -19.73 10.43
N TYR A 56 6.76 -19.27 9.66
CA TYR A 56 6.36 -19.92 8.41
C TYR A 56 6.36 -18.94 7.24
N SER A 57 6.97 -19.37 6.14
CA SER A 57 6.91 -18.69 4.85
C SER A 57 5.57 -18.93 4.15
N ARG A 58 5.22 -18.05 3.22
CA ARG A 58 4.13 -18.30 2.27
C ARG A 58 4.60 -19.25 1.19
N LYS A 59 3.81 -20.28 0.90
CA LYS A 59 4.12 -21.25 -0.16
C LYS A 59 3.55 -20.85 -1.52
N LEU A 60 2.41 -20.14 -1.52
CA LEU A 60 1.67 -19.71 -2.69
C LEU A 60 1.15 -18.28 -2.47
N TYR A 61 0.95 -17.55 -3.56
CA TYR A 61 0.16 -16.31 -3.58
C TYR A 61 -1.05 -16.51 -4.47
N VAL A 62 -2.15 -15.86 -4.11
CA VAL A 62 -3.43 -15.85 -4.86
C VAL A 62 -3.94 -14.42 -4.92
N ASP A 63 -4.68 -14.04 -5.95
CA ASP A 63 -5.41 -12.78 -5.97
C ASP A 63 -6.45 -12.80 -4.84
N ILE A 64 -6.41 -11.79 -3.97
CA ILE A 64 -7.29 -11.67 -2.80
C ILE A 64 -8.19 -10.45 -2.97
N GLU A 65 -9.50 -10.63 -2.79
CA GLU A 65 -10.44 -9.51 -2.67
C GLU A 65 -10.32 -8.87 -1.28
N GLU A 66 -10.01 -7.58 -1.23
CA GLU A 66 -9.92 -6.79 0.00
C GLU A 66 -10.84 -5.56 -0.10
N SER A 67 -11.24 -5.03 1.05
CA SER A 67 -11.95 -3.75 1.15
C SER A 67 -11.01 -2.64 1.63
N CYS A 68 -10.91 -1.55 0.88
CA CYS A 68 -10.00 -0.47 1.20
C CYS A 68 -10.47 0.32 2.42
N LYS A 69 -9.70 0.31 3.52
CA LYS A 69 -10.04 1.09 4.74
C LYS A 69 -10.14 2.61 4.51
N GLY A 70 -9.50 3.13 3.46
CA GLY A 70 -9.57 4.55 3.08
C GLY A 70 -10.87 4.92 2.36
N CYS A 71 -11.07 4.44 1.13
CA CYS A 71 -12.21 4.80 0.29
C CYS A 71 -13.38 3.81 0.30
N GLN A 72 -13.30 2.72 1.08
CA GLN A 72 -14.32 1.66 1.21
C GLN A 72 -14.66 0.89 -0.08
N ARG A 73 -13.92 1.13 -1.16
CA ARG A 73 -14.06 0.39 -2.42
C ARG A 73 -13.29 -0.93 -2.36
N GLU A 74 -13.84 -1.96 -2.99
CA GLU A 74 -13.14 -3.22 -3.13
C GLU A 74 -11.99 -3.13 -4.14
N PHE A 75 -10.92 -3.85 -3.87
CA PHE A 75 -9.77 -3.97 -4.75
C PHE A 75 -9.17 -5.37 -4.65
N ILE A 76 -8.34 -5.73 -5.61
CA ILE A 76 -7.62 -6.99 -5.62
C ILE A 76 -6.20 -6.73 -5.13
N PHE A 77 -5.77 -7.46 -4.10
CA PHE A 77 -4.35 -7.58 -3.77
C PHE A 77 -3.79 -8.75 -4.60
N PHE A 78 -3.15 -8.40 -5.72
CA PHE A 78 -2.79 -9.39 -6.73
C PHE A 78 -1.69 -10.33 -6.23
N ALA A 79 -1.69 -11.57 -6.72
CA ALA A 79 -0.68 -12.58 -6.42
C ALA A 79 0.73 -12.09 -6.85
N LEU A 80 0.82 -11.48 -8.03
CA LEU A 80 2.06 -10.84 -8.53
C LEU A 80 2.48 -9.64 -7.67
N GLU A 81 1.52 -8.89 -7.12
CA GLU A 81 1.81 -7.80 -6.19
C GLU A 81 2.36 -8.32 -4.86
N GLN A 82 1.76 -9.39 -4.33
CA GLN A 82 2.22 -10.09 -3.13
C GLN A 82 3.65 -10.61 -3.31
N LYS A 83 3.92 -11.30 -4.42
CA LYS A 83 5.26 -11.80 -4.74
C LYS A 83 6.29 -10.66 -4.70
N TYR A 84 6.00 -9.54 -5.35
CA TYR A 84 6.87 -8.36 -5.31
C TYR A 84 7.04 -7.78 -3.89
N TRP A 85 5.95 -7.66 -3.12
CA TRP A 85 5.98 -7.14 -1.74
C TRP A 85 6.87 -7.96 -0.82
N PHE A 86 6.72 -9.28 -0.86
CA PHE A 86 7.36 -10.16 0.11
C PHE A 86 8.76 -10.61 -0.32
N GLU A 87 8.99 -10.77 -1.63
CA GLU A 87 10.25 -11.31 -2.14
C GLU A 87 11.25 -10.22 -2.56
N GLU A 88 10.77 -9.08 -3.07
CA GLU A 88 11.63 -7.99 -3.54
C GLU A 88 11.69 -6.83 -2.54
N LEU A 89 10.54 -6.33 -2.07
CA LEU A 89 10.49 -5.25 -1.07
C LEU A 89 10.76 -5.73 0.36
N LYS A 90 10.82 -7.05 0.57
CA LYS A 90 11.14 -7.69 1.86
C LYS A 90 10.18 -7.29 2.99
N PHE A 91 8.92 -7.01 2.67
CA PHE A 91 7.90 -6.90 3.71
C PHE A 91 7.72 -8.25 4.41
N TRP A 92 7.39 -8.20 5.71
CA TRP A 92 7.08 -9.41 6.47
C TRP A 92 5.87 -10.11 5.86
N VAL A 93 5.92 -11.44 5.74
CA VAL A 93 4.86 -12.24 5.11
C VAL A 93 3.48 -12.08 5.78
N ASP A 94 3.44 -11.69 7.06
CA ASP A 94 2.19 -11.40 7.77
C ASP A 94 1.64 -9.99 7.48
N SER A 95 2.34 -9.18 6.67
CA SER A 95 1.83 -7.87 6.25
C SER A 95 0.61 -8.02 5.33
N HIS A 96 -0.32 -7.07 5.40
CA HIS A 96 -1.55 -7.10 4.63
C HIS A 96 -1.80 -5.78 3.90
N CYS A 97 -2.30 -5.88 2.67
CA CYS A 97 -2.73 -4.71 1.91
C CYS A 97 -4.13 -4.29 2.37
N ILE A 98 -4.22 -3.25 3.20
CA ILE A 98 -5.49 -2.75 3.76
C ILE A 98 -6.07 -1.54 2.99
N LYS A 99 -5.35 -1.04 1.98
CA LYS A 99 -5.71 0.13 1.20
C LYS A 99 -5.43 -0.12 -0.28
N CYS A 100 -6.34 0.32 -1.15
CA CYS A 100 -6.13 0.22 -2.59
C CYS A 100 -4.93 1.09 -3.05
N ILE A 101 -4.45 0.86 -4.28
CA ILE A 101 -3.30 1.58 -4.83
C ILE A 101 -3.48 3.11 -4.82
N ASN A 102 -4.68 3.61 -5.10
CA ASN A 102 -4.94 5.06 -5.12
C ASN A 102 -4.82 5.65 -3.71
N CYS A 103 -5.34 4.96 -2.69
CA CYS A 103 -5.19 5.40 -1.30
C CYS A 103 -3.75 5.29 -0.80
N ARG A 104 -3.01 4.23 -1.17
CA ARG A 104 -1.57 4.10 -0.82
C ARG A 104 -0.72 5.18 -1.47
N LYS A 105 -0.99 5.54 -2.74
CA LYS A 105 -0.32 6.67 -3.41
C LYS A 105 -0.57 7.99 -2.70
N ARG A 106 -1.83 8.27 -2.35
CA ARG A 106 -2.19 9.47 -1.59
C ARG A 106 -1.49 9.51 -0.23
N ASP A 107 -1.48 8.41 0.51
CA ASP A 107 -0.76 8.33 1.80
C ASP A 107 0.74 8.62 1.63
N PHE A 108 1.34 8.11 0.56
CA PHE A 108 2.74 8.35 0.24
C PHE A 108 3.01 9.82 -0.09
N GLU A 109 2.18 10.44 -0.93
CA GLU A 109 2.27 11.88 -1.27
C GLU A 109 2.17 12.75 -0.01
N ILE A 110 1.20 12.46 0.86
CA ILE A 110 1.04 13.15 2.14
C ILE A 110 2.27 12.99 3.02
N LYS A 111 2.82 11.77 3.13
CA LYS A 111 4.03 11.52 3.90
C LYS A 111 5.23 12.31 3.35
N GLN A 112 5.39 12.38 2.03
CA GLN A 112 6.44 13.19 1.39
C GLN A 112 6.26 14.68 1.70
N MET A 113 5.02 15.18 1.66
CA MET A 113 4.69 16.56 2.06
C MET A 113 5.07 16.82 3.52
N GLN A 114 4.72 15.92 4.44
CA GLN A 114 5.07 16.05 5.86
C GLN A 114 6.58 16.08 6.10
N VAL A 115 7.34 15.19 5.44
CA VAL A 115 8.81 15.16 5.54
C VAL A 115 9.40 16.46 4.99
N LYS A 116 8.97 16.90 3.81
CA LYS A 116 9.45 18.14 3.18
C LYS A 116 9.13 19.37 4.04
N TYR A 117 7.91 19.45 4.57
CA TYR A 117 7.51 20.48 5.51
C TYR A 117 8.40 20.49 6.76
N SER A 118 8.59 19.33 7.39
CA SER A 118 9.43 19.20 8.60
C SER A 118 10.87 19.65 8.35
N ASN A 119 11.46 19.26 7.22
CA ASN A 119 12.83 19.63 6.86
C ASN A 119 12.97 21.14 6.62
N LEU A 120 12.03 21.73 5.88
CA LEU A 120 12.07 23.17 5.56
C LEU A 120 11.77 24.04 6.78
N VAL A 121 10.82 23.66 7.65
CA VAL A 121 10.53 24.42 8.87
C VAL A 121 11.71 24.42 9.84
N SER A 122 12.52 23.35 9.85
CA SER A 122 13.69 23.23 10.72
C SER A 122 14.96 23.91 10.17
N LYS A 123 14.92 24.41 8.94
CA LYS A 123 16.06 25.06 8.30
C LYS A 123 16.21 26.50 8.82
N MET A 124 17.38 26.86 9.33
CA MET A 124 17.65 28.21 9.89
C MET A 124 17.58 29.30 8.81
N ASP A 125 18.26 29.08 7.68
CA ASP A 125 18.30 30.03 6.57
C ASP A 125 17.52 29.47 5.37
N ARG A 126 16.27 29.92 5.23
CA ARG A 126 15.42 29.61 4.07
C ARG A 126 15.53 30.70 3.01
N THR A 127 15.57 30.31 1.75
CA THR A 127 15.36 31.28 0.66
C THR A 127 13.89 31.71 0.60
N ALA A 128 13.61 32.79 -0.13
CA ALA A 128 12.24 33.26 -0.34
C ALA A 128 11.37 32.19 -1.01
N GLU A 129 11.94 31.44 -1.97
CA GLU A 129 11.26 30.33 -2.64
C GLU A 129 10.96 29.17 -1.67
N GLU A 130 11.91 28.82 -0.81
CA GLU A 130 11.70 27.78 0.21
C GLU A 130 10.61 28.16 1.22
N THR A 131 10.56 29.43 1.62
CA THR A 131 9.47 29.96 2.46
C THR A 131 8.11 29.85 1.75
N GLN A 132 8.03 30.17 0.46
CA GLN A 132 6.78 30.00 -0.30
C GLN A 132 6.35 28.53 -0.38
N ILE A 133 7.29 27.63 -0.65
CA ILE A 133 7.05 26.18 -0.71
C ILE A 133 6.52 25.68 0.63
N VAL A 134 7.14 26.07 1.75
CA VAL A 134 6.72 25.55 3.07
C VAL A 134 5.35 26.09 3.48
N LYS A 135 5.00 27.33 3.08
CA LYS A 135 3.65 27.89 3.25
C LYS A 135 2.61 27.10 2.46
N ALA A 136 2.87 26.83 1.18
CA ALA A 136 1.97 26.08 0.32
C ALA A 136 1.71 24.66 0.87
N ILE A 137 2.79 23.93 1.19
CA ILE A 137 2.68 22.59 1.78
C ILE A 137 1.95 22.64 3.13
N GLY A 138 2.27 23.63 3.96
CA GLY A 138 1.66 23.79 5.26
C GLY A 138 0.15 24.05 5.19
N GLN A 139 -0.30 24.84 4.20
CA GLN A 139 -1.72 25.07 3.95
C GLN A 139 -2.42 23.79 3.47
N GLU A 140 -1.84 23.05 2.52
CA GLU A 140 -2.41 21.78 2.05
C GLU A 140 -2.52 20.76 3.19
N LEU A 141 -1.48 20.64 4.04
CA LEU A 141 -1.52 19.77 5.22
C LEU A 141 -2.53 20.24 6.27
N PHE A 142 -2.85 21.54 6.35
CA PHE A 142 -3.90 22.06 7.21
C PHE A 142 -5.29 21.71 6.69
N GLU A 143 -5.53 21.89 5.39
CA GLU A 143 -6.79 21.52 4.72
C GLU A 143 -7.06 20.01 4.81
N LEU A 144 -6.01 19.19 4.72
CA LEU A 144 -6.07 17.74 4.93
C LEU A 144 -6.19 17.34 6.42
N GLY A 145 -6.12 18.29 7.36
CA GLY A 145 -6.30 18.06 8.80
C GLY A 145 -5.08 17.51 9.53
N TYR A 146 -3.90 17.46 8.89
CA TYR A 146 -2.64 17.02 9.52
C TYR A 146 -1.98 18.11 10.36
N ILE A 147 -2.18 19.38 10.01
CA ILE A 147 -1.79 20.52 10.84
C ILE A 147 -3.05 21.13 11.45
N LYS A 148 -3.10 21.23 12.78
CA LYS A 148 -4.30 21.72 13.49
C LYS A 148 -4.22 23.21 13.87
N ASN A 149 -3.03 23.81 13.82
CA ASN A 149 -2.80 25.16 14.31
C ASN A 149 -2.30 26.07 13.19
N ILE A 150 -3.23 26.84 12.61
CA ILE A 150 -2.96 27.80 11.54
C ILE A 150 -1.96 28.90 11.95
N ASN A 151 -1.87 29.21 13.25
CA ASN A 151 -0.91 30.21 13.74
C ASN A 151 0.55 29.74 13.59
N LYS A 152 0.80 28.42 13.45
CA LYS A 152 2.14 27.92 13.09
C LYS A 152 2.50 28.24 11.64
N LEU A 153 1.51 28.31 10.75
CA LEU A 153 1.69 28.67 9.34
C LEU A 153 1.89 30.18 9.16
N ASN A 154 1.12 30.98 9.90
CA ASN A 154 1.21 32.45 9.85
C ASN A 154 2.55 32.99 10.39
N LYS A 155 3.27 32.20 11.19
CA LYS A 155 4.60 32.54 11.74
C LYS A 155 5.76 32.13 10.84
N ILE A 156 5.48 31.50 9.70
CA ILE A 156 6.51 31.16 8.72
C ILE A 156 6.86 32.45 7.99
N SER A 157 7.90 33.14 8.46
CA SER A 157 8.54 34.28 7.79
C SER A 157 9.38 33.83 6.62
#